data_AF-A1K7D0-F1
#
_entry.id   AF-A1K7D0-F1
#
_cell.length_a   1.000
_cell.length_b   1.000
_cell.length_c   1.000
_cell.angle_alpha   90.00
_cell.angle_beta   90.00
_cell.angle_gamma   90.00
#
_symmetry.space_group_name_H-M   'P 1'
#
loop_
_entity.id
_entity.type
_entity.pdbx_description
1 polymer ?
#
loop_
_entity_poly.entity_id
_entity_poly.type
_entity_poly.pdbx_seq_one_letter_code
_entity_poly.pdbx_strand_id
1 'polypeptide(L)'
;MSCLPPSTSPAAQPQEPPKGELRRCPTCNRWGGVRRLADDGHSVELDPVHPKGPCQEGPWHGSLRGPRNACGQWLQWSAIVTAPADASAPSAETKAPPR
;
A
#
# COMPACT_ATOMS: atom_id res chain seq x y z
N MET A 1 -23.29 7.80 45.25
CA MET A 1 -22.04 8.37 44.72
C MET A 1 -21.21 7.19 44.23
N SER A 2 -21.19 6.91 42.93
CA SER A 2 -20.47 5.74 42.38
C SER A 2 -19.30 6.24 41.55
N CYS A 3 -18.09 6.05 42.06
CA CYS A 3 -16.85 6.26 41.33
C CYS A 3 -16.72 5.14 40.28
N LEU A 4 -16.64 5.49 39.00
CA LEU A 4 -16.23 4.59 37.92
C LEU A 4 -14.70 4.68 37.73
N PRO A 5 -14.00 3.57 37.42
CA PRO A 5 -12.55 3.57 37.27
C PRO A 5 -12.09 4.22 35.94
N PRO A 6 -10.83 4.70 35.86
CA PRO A 6 -10.25 5.18 34.61
C PRO A 6 -10.02 4.01 33.66
N SER A 7 -10.65 4.04 32.48
CA SER A 7 -10.39 3.07 31.42
C SER A 7 -9.03 3.38 30.80
N THR A 8 -8.03 2.61 31.21
CA THR A 8 -6.68 2.56 30.64
C THR A 8 -6.78 2.42 29.12
N SER A 9 -6.33 3.44 28.38
CA SER A 9 -6.17 3.37 26.93
C SER A 9 -5.15 2.28 26.60
N PRO A 10 -5.43 1.37 25.64
CA PRO A 10 -4.44 0.39 25.23
C PRO A 10 -3.27 1.12 24.57
N ALA A 11 -2.07 0.74 25.00
CA ALA A 11 -0.80 1.19 24.47
C ALA A 11 -0.81 1.13 22.93
N ALA A 12 -0.30 2.21 22.32
CA ALA A 12 -0.01 2.29 20.90
C ALA A 12 0.84 1.09 20.49
N GLN A 13 0.23 0.13 19.79
CA GLN A 13 0.98 -0.91 19.09
C GLN A 13 1.87 -0.21 18.04
N PRO A 14 3.10 -0.69 17.79
CA PRO A 14 3.87 -0.26 16.63
C PRO A 14 3.01 -0.53 15.41
N GLN A 15 2.54 0.53 14.78
CA GLN A 15 1.61 0.43 13.67
C GLN A 15 2.41 -0.07 12.47
N GLU A 16 2.45 -1.38 12.25
CA GLU A 16 2.79 -1.93 10.94
C GLU A 16 1.87 -1.23 9.94
N PRO A 17 2.41 -0.45 9.00
CA PRO A 17 1.59 0.42 8.17
C PRO A 17 0.56 -0.48 7.48
N PRO A 18 -0.75 -0.14 7.58
CA PRO A 18 -1.79 -1.01 7.07
C PRO A 18 -1.47 -1.31 5.62
N LYS A 19 -1.30 -2.60 5.29
CA LYS A 19 -0.90 -3.10 3.97
C LYS A 19 -1.86 -2.64 2.83
N GLY A 20 -2.94 -1.91 3.15
CA GLY A 20 -3.85 -1.24 2.22
C GLY A 20 -3.46 0.19 1.82
N GLU A 21 -2.59 0.89 2.56
CA GLU A 21 -2.14 2.25 2.19
C GLU A 21 -0.97 2.21 1.19
N LEU A 22 -0.11 1.20 1.30
CA LEU A 22 0.98 0.91 0.36
C LEU A 22 0.49 0.37 -0.99
N ARG A 23 -0.73 -0.19 -1.10
CA ARG A 23 -1.24 -0.80 -2.35
C ARG A 23 -2.00 0.15 -3.27
N ARG A 24 -1.63 1.43 -3.27
CA ARG A 24 -2.27 2.47 -4.08
C ARG A 24 -1.57 2.66 -5.41
N CYS A 25 -2.24 3.32 -6.36
CA CYS A 25 -1.65 3.61 -7.68
C CYS A 25 -0.31 4.38 -7.60
N PRO A 26 -0.15 5.44 -6.77
CA PRO A 26 1.11 6.18 -6.67
C PRO A 26 2.31 5.35 -6.22
N THR A 27 2.09 4.28 -5.48
CA THR A 27 3.12 3.36 -5.01
C THR A 27 3.26 2.13 -5.92
N CYS A 28 2.51 2.06 -7.02
CA CYS A 28 2.50 0.93 -7.95
C CYS A 28 3.52 1.13 -9.09
N ASN A 29 4.38 0.16 -9.39
CA ASN A 29 5.36 0.25 -10.47
C ASN A 29 4.72 0.53 -11.84
N ARG A 30 3.50 0.05 -12.05
CA ARG A 30 2.74 0.16 -13.31
C ARG A 30 2.04 1.50 -13.50
N TRP A 31 2.07 2.39 -12.50
CA TRP A 31 1.42 3.70 -12.60
C TRP A 31 2.36 4.72 -13.24
N GLY A 32 1.90 5.34 -14.32
CA GLY A 32 2.70 6.26 -15.14
C GLY A 32 2.45 7.75 -14.86
N GLY A 33 1.94 8.09 -13.67
CA GLY A 33 1.78 9.50 -13.27
C GLY A 33 3.07 10.11 -12.74
N VAL A 34 3.09 11.44 -12.66
CA VAL A 34 4.23 12.17 -12.08
C VAL A 34 4.25 11.94 -10.57
N ARG A 35 5.34 11.36 -10.07
CA ARG A 35 5.58 11.09 -8.65
C ARG A 35 7.04 11.23 -8.30
N ARG A 36 7.30 11.51 -7.02
CA ARG A 36 8.61 11.50 -6.38
C ARG A 36 8.53 10.71 -5.08
N LEU A 37 9.63 10.09 -4.69
CA LEU A 37 9.75 9.49 -3.37
C LEU A 37 10.06 10.59 -2.35
N ALA A 38 9.32 10.62 -1.24
CA ALA A 38 9.61 11.51 -0.12
C ALA A 38 10.91 11.13 0.59
N ASP A 39 11.41 12.01 1.46
CA ASP A 39 12.65 11.80 2.23
C ASP A 39 12.59 10.55 3.13
N ASP A 40 11.40 10.20 3.62
CA ASP A 40 11.16 8.99 4.43
C ASP A 40 11.38 7.67 3.66
N GLY A 41 11.55 7.71 2.35
CA GLY A 41 11.80 6.53 1.50
C GLY A 41 10.60 5.60 1.28
N HIS A 42 9.48 5.87 1.95
CA HIS A 42 8.25 5.05 1.90
C HIS A 42 7.02 5.82 1.39
N SER A 43 7.03 7.14 1.54
CA SER A 43 5.95 8.02 1.08
C SER A 43 6.18 8.45 -0.37
N VAL A 44 5.08 8.59 -1.12
CA VAL A 44 5.11 9.07 -2.50
C VAL A 44 4.46 10.44 -2.57
N GLU A 45 5.24 11.42 -2.99
CA GLU A 45 4.76 12.77 -3.30
C GLU A 45 4.28 12.83 -4.75
N LEU A 46 3.10 13.40 -4.94
CA LEU A 46 2.48 13.58 -6.24
C LEU A 46 2.58 15.02 -6.70
N ASP A 47 2.61 15.20 -8.02
CA ASP A 47 2.44 16.53 -8.60
C ASP A 47 1.03 17.08 -8.30
N PRO A 48 0.89 18.25 -7.65
CA PRO A 48 -0.42 18.80 -7.30
C PRO A 48 -1.21 19.25 -8.53
N VAL A 49 -0.53 19.54 -9.64
CA VAL A 49 -1.17 19.94 -10.91
C VAL A 49 -1.70 18.72 -11.66
N HIS A 50 -0.97 17.60 -11.62
CA HIS A 50 -1.30 16.34 -12.26
C HIS A 50 -1.32 15.16 -11.27
N PRO A 51 -2.28 15.12 -10.33
CA PRO A 51 -2.33 14.08 -9.30
C PRO A 51 -2.81 12.72 -9.82
N LYS A 52 -3.01 12.58 -11.14
CA LYS A 52 -3.51 11.36 -11.80
C LYS A 52 -2.54 10.94 -12.89
N GLY A 53 -2.41 9.63 -13.06
CA GLY A 53 -1.56 9.03 -14.09
C GLY A 53 -2.25 7.85 -14.75
N PRO A 54 -1.90 7.52 -16.01
CA PRO A 54 -2.40 6.34 -16.67
C PRO A 54 -1.80 5.08 -16.02
N CYS A 55 -2.60 4.04 -15.89
CA CYS A 55 -2.06 2.71 -15.62
C CYS A 55 -1.40 2.19 -16.91
N GLN A 56 -0.13 1.83 -16.86
CA GLN A 56 0.62 1.40 -18.03
C GLN A 56 0.45 -0.08 -18.34
N GLU A 57 -0.19 -0.86 -17.46
CA GLU A 57 -0.28 -2.30 -17.61
C GLU A 57 -1.43 -2.87 -16.74
N GLY A 58 -1.95 -4.05 -17.08
CA GLY A 58 -2.98 -4.75 -16.30
C GLY A 58 -4.43 -4.44 -16.73
N PRO A 59 -5.43 -4.79 -15.91
CA PRO A 59 -6.83 -4.69 -16.27
C PRO A 59 -7.31 -3.24 -16.50
N TRP A 60 -6.52 -2.27 -16.06
CA TRP A 60 -6.80 -0.84 -16.18
C TRP A 60 -5.86 -0.13 -17.15
N HIS A 61 -5.13 -0.87 -18.00
CA HIS A 61 -4.19 -0.29 -18.98
C HIS A 61 -4.84 0.87 -19.76
N GLY A 62 -4.13 1.99 -19.85
CA GLY A 62 -4.60 3.22 -20.49
C GLY A 62 -5.58 4.07 -19.66
N SER A 63 -6.09 3.57 -18.53
CA SER A 63 -7.03 4.31 -17.69
C SER A 63 -6.32 5.26 -16.72
N LEU A 64 -6.84 6.49 -16.57
CA LEU A 64 -6.36 7.45 -15.58
C LEU A 64 -6.80 7.06 -14.17
N ARG A 65 -5.82 6.99 -13.25
CA ARG A 65 -6.01 6.63 -11.84
C ARG A 65 -5.32 7.65 -10.94
N GLY A 66 -6.02 8.04 -9.87
CA GLY A 66 -5.52 8.98 -8.86
C GLY A 66 -5.07 8.29 -7.56
N PRO A 67 -4.60 9.05 -6.55
CA PRO A 67 -3.95 8.55 -5.35
C PRO A 67 -4.76 7.58 -4.49
N ARG A 68 -6.09 7.67 -4.55
CA ARG A 68 -7.00 6.82 -3.79
C ARG A 68 -7.36 5.52 -4.52
N ASN A 69 -6.92 5.36 -5.77
CA ASN A 69 -7.19 4.14 -6.53
C ASN A 69 -6.18 3.06 -6.17
N ALA A 70 -6.63 1.81 -6.25
CA ALA A 70 -5.82 0.61 -6.12
C ALA A 70 -6.27 -0.40 -7.18
N CYS A 71 -5.41 -1.35 -7.53
CA CYS A 71 -5.76 -2.49 -8.37
C CYS A 71 -5.32 -3.79 -7.69
N GLY A 72 -6.02 -4.89 -7.98
CA GLY A 72 -5.68 -6.21 -7.43
C GLY A 72 -4.36 -6.79 -7.95
N GLN A 73 -3.74 -6.14 -8.94
CA GLN A 73 -2.46 -6.52 -9.56
C GLN A 73 -1.39 -5.46 -9.22
N TRP A 74 -1.41 -4.95 -7.99
CA TRP A 74 -0.47 -3.96 -7.51
C TRP A 74 0.93 -4.55 -7.40
N LEU A 75 1.93 -3.83 -7.90
CA LEU A 75 3.35 -4.17 -7.80
C LEU A 75 4.06 -3.01 -7.14
N GLN A 76 4.87 -3.26 -6.11
CA GLN A 76 5.62 -2.21 -5.44
C GLN A 76 6.49 -1.44 -6.44
N TRP A 77 6.41 -0.11 -6.39
CA TRP A 77 7.30 0.75 -7.15
C TRP A 77 8.73 0.56 -6.63
N SER A 78 9.65 0.23 -7.53
CA SER A 78 11.03 -0.13 -7.20
C SER A 78 11.84 0.97 -6.50
N ALA A 79 11.40 2.23 -6.58
CA ALA A 79 12.03 3.33 -5.85
C ALA A 79 11.74 3.29 -4.34
N ILE A 80 10.64 2.66 -3.91
CA ILE A 80 10.26 2.60 -2.50
C ILE A 80 11.20 1.63 -1.78
N VAL A 81 12.05 2.17 -0.91
CA VAL A 81 12.97 1.38 -0.07
C VAL A 81 12.20 0.94 1.16
N THR A 82 11.37 -0.10 1.00
CA THR A 82 10.92 -0.84 2.18
C THR A 82 12.12 -1.59 2.70
N ALA A 83 12.56 -1.30 3.93
CA ALA A 83 13.46 -2.20 4.64
C ALA A 83 12.97 -3.63 4.39
N PRO A 84 13.82 -4.54 3.88
CA PRO A 84 13.36 -5.82 3.35
C PRO A 84 12.45 -6.45 4.38
N ALA A 85 11.14 -6.43 4.11
CA ALA A 85 10.20 -7.19 4.88
C ALA A 85 10.61 -8.61 4.57
N ASP A 86 11.27 -9.21 5.56
CA ASP A 86 11.69 -10.60 5.58
C ASP A 86 10.69 -11.45 4.81
N ALA A 87 11.23 -12.26 3.89
CA ALA A 87 10.56 -13.08 2.89
C ALA A 87 9.35 -13.87 3.44
N SER A 88 8.22 -13.20 3.67
CA SER A 88 6.99 -13.83 4.10
C SER A 88 6.20 -14.31 2.88
N ALA A 89 6.69 -15.47 2.43
CA ALA A 89 6.01 -16.56 1.75
C ALA A 89 5.69 -16.43 0.24
N PRO A 90 6.22 -17.32 -0.63
CA PRO A 90 5.42 -17.80 -1.73
C PRO A 90 4.23 -18.59 -1.16
N SER A 91 3.02 -18.04 -1.30
CA SER A 91 1.79 -18.84 -1.26
C SER A 91 1.79 -19.79 -2.46
N ALA A 92 2.20 -21.03 -2.23
CA ALA A 92 1.77 -22.20 -2.96
C ALA A 92 1.73 -23.34 -1.92
N GLU A 93 0.67 -24.06 -1.66
CA GLU A 93 -0.67 -24.15 -2.23
C GLU A 93 -1.43 -25.00 -1.19
N THR A 94 -2.52 -24.50 -0.60
CA THR A 94 -3.41 -25.39 0.14
C THR A 94 -4.28 -26.09 -0.88
N LYS A 95 -4.01 -27.39 -1.10
CA LYS A 95 -4.99 -28.30 -1.67
C LYS A 95 -4.93 -29.63 -0.95
N ALA A 96 -5.67 -29.71 0.15
CA ALA A 96 -6.25 -30.94 0.70
C ALA A 96 -7.79 -30.78 0.68
N PRO A 97 -8.65 -31.82 0.74
CA PRO A 97 -8.53 -33.29 0.53
C PRO A 97 -9.58 -33.76 -0.55
N PRO A 98 -10.13 -35.02 -0.71
CA PRO A 98 -10.68 -36.01 0.27
C PRO A 98 -10.12 -37.46 0.04
N ARG A 99 -10.39 -38.57 0.77
CA ARG A 99 -11.32 -39.06 1.81
C ARG A 99 -10.60 -40.17 2.59
#